data_AF-A0A7R9PDL6-F1
#
_entry.id   AF-A0A7R9PDL6-F1
#
_cell.length_a   1.000
_cell.length_b   1.000
_cell.length_c   1.000
_cell.angle_alpha   90.00
_cell.angle_beta   90.00
_cell.angle_gamma   90.00
#
_symmetry.space_group_name_H-M   'P 1'
#
loop_
_entity.id
_entity.type
_entity.pdbx_description
1 polymer ?
#
loop_
_entity_poly.entity_id
_entity_poly.type
_entity_poly.pdbx_seq_one_letter_code
_entity_poly.pdbx_strand_id
1 'polypeptide(L)'
;RSLPNWTDLQAQKILHHRRRPLRREETTEEESPEDIRQRNMREAEILASNLGEGGINAHEILSDVGQLKGLAQLQESMEWFSSSILMFASELPRSVASSPSILVTSEGIPAMPESTVNSLLQLGQEFEELANTCLLVLHLEVNSYKAIARLSHCCR
;
A
#
# COMPACT_ATOMS: atom_id res chain seq x y z
N ARG A 1 2.13 -14.18 -15.58
CA ARG A 1 0.72 -13.98 -16.00
C ARG A 1 0.20 -12.80 -15.18
N SER A 2 -0.01 -11.64 -15.80
CA SER A 2 -0.52 -10.44 -15.14
C SER A 2 -2.03 -10.56 -14.93
N LEU A 3 -2.51 -10.07 -13.78
CA LEU A 3 -3.94 -9.99 -13.48
C LEU A 3 -4.59 -8.94 -14.39
N PRO A 4 -5.82 -9.18 -14.89
CA PRO A 4 -6.53 -8.23 -15.73
C PRO A 4 -6.78 -6.92 -14.96
N ASN A 5 -6.50 -5.80 -15.62
CA ASN A 5 -6.80 -4.46 -15.11
C ASN A 5 -8.33 -4.34 -14.93
N TRP A 6 -8.79 -3.93 -13.74
CA TRP A 6 -10.21 -3.70 -13.43
C TRP A 6 -10.89 -2.79 -14.45
N THR A 7 -10.13 -1.84 -14.99
CA THR A 7 -10.58 -0.89 -16.01
C THR A 7 -10.96 -1.60 -17.32
N ASP A 8 -10.24 -2.67 -17.69
CA ASP A 8 -10.51 -3.45 -18.91
C ASP A 8 -11.79 -4.29 -18.77
N LEU A 9 -12.10 -4.79 -17.57
CA LEU A 9 -13.33 -5.53 -17.27
C LEU A 9 -14.57 -4.63 -17.35
N GLN A 10 -14.47 -3.37 -16.92
CA GLN A 10 -15.55 -2.39 -17.08
C GLN A 10 -15.80 -2.04 -18.55
N ALA A 11 -14.74 -1.89 -19.35
CA ALA A 11 -14.86 -1.60 -20.77
C ALA A 11 -15.56 -2.74 -21.55
N GLN A 12 -15.29 -4.01 -21.21
CA GLN A 12 -15.99 -5.15 -21.80
C GLN A 12 -17.49 -5.16 -21.46
N LYS A 13 -17.86 -4.80 -20.23
CA LYS A 13 -19.28 -4.73 -19.80
C LYS A 13 -20.09 -3.73 -20.63
N ILE A 14 -19.48 -2.58 -20.97
CA ILE A 14 -20.11 -1.53 -21.79
C ILE A 14 -20.32 -1.99 -23.24
N LEU A 15 -19.37 -2.73 -23.81
CA LEU A 15 -19.46 -3.23 -25.19
C LEU A 15 -20.53 -4.32 -25.35
N HIS A 16 -20.71 -5.19 -24.34
CA HIS A 16 -21.76 -6.21 -24.34
C HIS A 16 -23.19 -5.62 -24.24
N HIS A 17 -23.36 -4.47 -23.59
CA HIS A 17 -24.64 -3.76 -23.54
C HIS A 17 -25.09 -3.16 -24.88
N ARG A 18 -24.17 -2.92 -25.83
CA ARG A 18 -24.49 -2.17 -27.06
C ARG A 18 -25.02 -3.02 -28.22
N ARG A 19 -25.07 -4.36 -28.11
CA ARG A 19 -25.33 -5.27 -29.26
C ARG A 19 -26.56 -6.17 -29.19
N ARG A 20 -27.47 -6.02 -28.23
CA ARG A 20 -28.75 -6.76 -28.24
C ARG A 20 -29.95 -5.86 -27.96
N PRO A 21 -30.82 -5.59 -28.97
CA PRO A 21 -32.15 -5.06 -28.73
C PRO A 21 -33.14 -6.24 -28.75
N LEU A 22 -33.37 -6.86 -27.60
CA LEU A 22 -34.55 -7.72 -27.40
C LEU A 22 -35.00 -7.64 -25.95
N ARG A 23 -35.98 -6.74 -25.75
CA ARG A 23 -37.08 -6.79 -24.79
C ARG A 23 -36.93 -7.88 -23.72
N ARG A 24 -36.47 -7.49 -22.53
CA ARG A 24 -36.60 -8.32 -21.34
C ARG A 24 -36.87 -7.40 -20.17
N GLU A 25 -38.02 -7.64 -19.56
CA GLU A 25 -38.40 -7.39 -18.17
C GLU A 25 -37.36 -6.64 -17.32
N GLU A 26 -37.86 -5.63 -16.64
CA GLU A 26 -37.26 -4.99 -15.48
C GLU A 26 -37.16 -6.00 -14.30
N THR A 27 -36.30 -7.02 -14.43
CA THR A 27 -35.74 -7.75 -13.29
C THR A 27 -34.50 -6.95 -12.91
N THR A 28 -34.45 -6.17 -11.83
CA THR A 28 -34.31 -6.74 -10.47
C THR A 28 -33.90 -8.20 -10.50
N GLU A 29 -32.81 -8.53 -11.20
CA GLU A 29 -32.00 -9.67 -10.80
C GLU A 29 -31.33 -9.24 -9.49
N GLU A 30 -32.10 -9.25 -8.39
CA GLU A 30 -31.52 -9.55 -7.09
C GLU A 30 -30.73 -10.83 -7.32
N GLU A 31 -29.40 -10.72 -7.29
CA GLU A 31 -28.51 -11.87 -7.29
C GLU A 31 -29.08 -12.86 -6.26
N SER A 32 -29.42 -14.07 -6.70
CA SER A 32 -30.08 -15.03 -5.82
C SER A 32 -29.22 -15.20 -4.57
N PRO A 33 -29.80 -15.28 -3.36
CA PRO A 33 -29.04 -15.55 -2.15
C PRO A 33 -28.11 -16.77 -2.31
N GLU A 34 -28.49 -17.74 -3.13
CA GLU A 34 -27.69 -18.88 -3.55
C GLU A 34 -26.44 -18.51 -4.37
N ASP A 35 -26.57 -17.59 -5.32
CA ASP A 35 -25.47 -17.15 -6.19
C ASP A 35 -24.44 -16.34 -5.39
N ILE A 36 -24.90 -15.47 -4.48
CA ILE A 36 -24.05 -14.76 -3.52
C ILE A 36 -23.29 -15.77 -2.64
N ARG A 37 -23.97 -16.81 -2.14
CA ARG A 37 -23.35 -17.86 -1.33
C ARG A 37 -22.28 -18.63 -2.11
N GLN A 38 -22.56 -19.00 -3.35
CA GLN A 38 -21.60 -19.71 -4.21
C GLN A 38 -20.38 -18.83 -4.54
N ARG A 39 -20.59 -17.54 -4.83
CA ARG A 39 -19.51 -16.60 -5.10
C ARG A 39 -18.61 -16.43 -3.87
N ASN A 40 -19.21 -16.17 -2.71
CA ASN A 40 -18.47 -16.02 -1.46
C ASN A 40 -17.70 -17.29 -1.08
N MET A 41 -18.27 -18.47 -1.35
CA MET A 41 -17.59 -19.75 -1.11
C MET A 41 -16.36 -19.92 -1.99
N ARG A 42 -16.47 -19.62 -3.30
CA ARG A 42 -15.30 -19.63 -4.20
C ARG A 42 -14.26 -18.59 -3.79
N GLU A 43 -14.67 -17.41 -3.39
CA GLU A 43 -13.75 -16.38 -2.88
C GLU A 43 -13.05 -16.84 -1.61
N ALA A 44 -13.76 -17.49 -0.67
CA ALA A 44 -13.18 -18.04 0.54
C ALA A 44 -12.17 -19.17 0.26
N GLU A 45 -12.43 -20.04 -0.72
CA GLU A 45 -11.50 -21.10 -1.15
C GLU A 45 -10.21 -20.51 -1.75
N ILE A 46 -10.32 -19.46 -2.59
CA ILE A 46 -9.17 -18.77 -3.16
C ILE A 46 -8.36 -18.09 -2.05
N LEU A 47 -9.02 -17.44 -1.10
CA LEU A 47 -8.36 -16.82 0.05
C LEU A 47 -7.66 -17.86 0.91
N ALA A 48 -8.30 -18.99 1.20
CA ALA A 48 -7.69 -20.09 1.95
C ALA A 48 -6.45 -20.65 1.23
N SER A 49 -6.50 -20.79 -0.10
CA SER A 49 -5.36 -21.21 -0.93
C SER A 49 -4.19 -20.21 -0.85
N ASN A 50 -4.48 -18.90 -0.87
CA ASN A 50 -3.45 -17.85 -0.75
C ASN A 50 -2.76 -17.83 0.63
N LEU A 51 -3.44 -18.33 1.67
CA LEU A 51 -2.91 -18.40 3.03
C LEU A 51 -2.07 -19.67 3.29
N GLY A 52 -1.96 -20.58 2.33
CA GLY A 52 -1.20 -21.82 2.45
C GLY A 52 -1.87 -22.90 3.30
N GLU A 53 -1.32 -24.12 3.24
CA GLU A 53 -1.79 -25.30 3.99
C GLU A 53 -1.45 -25.14 5.48
N GLY A 54 -2.29 -24.41 6.22
CA GLY A 54 -2.08 -24.13 7.64
C GLY A 54 -2.80 -22.89 8.18
N GLY A 55 -3.27 -21.99 7.29
CA GLY A 55 -3.81 -20.70 7.69
C GLY A 55 -2.74 -19.77 8.28
N ILE A 56 -3.18 -18.63 8.84
CA ILE A 56 -2.28 -17.68 9.51
C ILE A 56 -2.01 -18.19 10.93
N ASN A 57 -0.75 -18.46 11.26
CA ASN A 57 -0.38 -18.89 12.59
C ASN A 57 -0.45 -17.73 13.59
N ALA A 58 -0.78 -18.01 14.85
CA ALA A 58 -0.89 -16.99 15.89
C ALA A 58 0.43 -16.19 16.14
N HIS A 59 1.59 -16.77 15.81
CA HIS A 59 2.89 -16.10 15.91
C HIS A 59 3.16 -15.11 14.76
N GLU A 60 2.40 -15.21 13.67
CA GLU A 60 2.48 -14.31 12.50
C GLU A 60 1.58 -13.07 12.68
N ILE A 61 0.75 -13.05 13.73
CA ILE A 61 -0.15 -11.95 14.07
C ILE A 61 0.50 -11.08 15.12
N LEU A 62 0.71 -9.80 14.81
CA LEU A 62 1.19 -8.80 15.78
C LEU A 62 0.06 -8.43 16.76
N SER A 63 -0.12 -9.29 17.77
CA SER A 63 -1.19 -9.19 18.76
C SER A 63 -0.83 -8.40 20.02
N ASP A 64 0.46 -8.11 20.23
CA ASP A 64 0.91 -7.27 21.34
C ASP A 64 0.74 -5.78 21.02
N VAL A 65 0.00 -5.08 21.90
CA VAL A 65 -0.20 -3.63 21.81
C VAL A 65 1.12 -2.87 21.95
N GLY A 66 2.09 -3.41 22.71
CA GLY A 66 3.43 -2.84 22.82
C GLY A 66 4.17 -2.84 21.48
N GLN A 67 4.16 -3.97 20.78
CA GLN A 67 4.72 -4.10 19.44
C GLN A 67 4.04 -3.18 18.41
N LEU A 68 2.71 -3.10 18.42
CA LEU A 68 1.97 -2.20 17.53
C LEU A 68 2.30 -0.73 17.80
N LYS A 69 2.43 -0.34 19.07
CA LYS A 69 2.87 1.01 19.45
C LYS A 69 4.29 1.29 18.98
N GLY A 70 5.21 0.35 19.16
CA GLY A 70 6.58 0.48 18.66
C GLY A 70 6.64 0.62 17.14
N LEU A 71 5.83 -0.14 16.41
CA LEU A 71 5.72 -0.06 14.96
C LEU A 71 5.14 1.29 14.49
N ALA A 72 4.15 1.83 15.21
CA ALA A 72 3.60 3.16 14.94
C ALA A 72 4.63 4.27 15.17
N GLN A 73 5.40 4.19 16.26
CA GLN A 73 6.50 5.14 16.53
C GLN A 73 7.59 5.04 15.46
N LEU A 74 7.91 3.83 15.01
CA LEU A 74 8.87 3.60 13.93
C LEU A 74 8.39 4.21 12.62
N GLN A 75 7.11 4.00 12.26
CA GLN A 75 6.49 4.58 11.08
C GLN A 75 6.60 6.11 11.08
N GLU A 76 6.17 6.76 12.17
CA GLU A 76 6.20 8.22 12.31
C GLU A 76 7.64 8.75 12.22
N SER A 77 8.60 8.05 12.84
CA SER A 77 10.02 8.41 12.79
C SER A 77 10.57 8.34 11.36
N MET A 78 10.20 7.32 10.59
CA MET A 78 10.65 7.14 9.21
C MET A 78 10.01 8.16 8.26
N GLU A 79 8.72 8.45 8.42
CA GLU A 79 8.00 9.48 7.64
C GLU A 79 8.63 10.87 7.85
N TRP A 80 8.87 11.22 9.11
CA TRP A 80 9.54 12.48 9.45
C TRP A 80 10.97 12.53 8.90
N PHE A 81 11.74 11.44 9.03
CA PHE A 81 13.13 11.38 8.59
C PHE A 81 13.25 11.46 7.08
N SER A 82 12.40 10.74 6.34
CA SER A 82 12.30 10.81 4.88
C SER A 82 12.07 12.24 4.42
N SER A 83 11.02 12.88 4.94
CA SER A 83 10.68 14.27 4.61
C SER A 83 11.83 15.23 4.88
N SER A 84 12.48 15.06 6.04
CA SER A 84 13.61 15.90 6.46
C SER A 84 14.83 15.75 5.54
N ILE A 85 15.18 14.52 5.16
CA ILE A 85 16.29 14.25 4.23
C ILE A 85 15.99 14.80 2.85
N LEU A 86 14.78 14.60 2.33
CA LEU A 86 14.40 15.08 1.00
C LEU A 86 14.46 16.60 0.93
N MET A 87 13.94 17.29 1.95
CA MET A 87 14.07 18.73 2.08
C MET A 87 15.53 19.17 2.14
N PHE A 88 16.31 18.59 3.06
CA PHE A 88 17.73 18.90 3.21
C PHE A 88 18.52 18.70 1.91
N ALA A 89 18.34 17.56 1.23
CA ALA A 89 19.02 17.26 -0.02
C ALA A 89 18.60 18.18 -1.16
N SER A 90 17.37 18.70 -1.15
CA SER A 90 16.88 19.65 -2.14
C SER A 90 17.54 21.04 -2.02
N GLU A 91 17.91 21.42 -0.79
CA GLU A 91 18.54 22.71 -0.46
C GLU A 91 20.07 22.69 -0.64
N LEU A 92 20.68 21.49 -0.77
CA LEU A 92 22.13 21.36 -0.95
C LEU A 92 22.60 21.96 -2.30
N PRO A 93 23.62 22.83 -2.29
CA PRO A 93 24.23 23.35 -3.52
C PRO A 93 24.90 22.23 -4.29
N ARG A 94 24.67 22.14 -5.61
CA ARG A 94 25.22 21.08 -6.47
C ARG A 94 26.43 21.57 -7.24
N SER A 95 27.52 20.79 -7.22
CA SER A 95 28.72 21.08 -7.99
C SER A 95 28.47 20.76 -9.46
N VAL A 96 28.42 21.78 -10.32
CA VAL A 96 28.37 21.59 -11.77
C VAL A 96 29.76 21.27 -12.31
N ALA A 97 29.86 20.20 -13.11
CA ALA A 97 31.13 19.65 -13.62
C ALA A 97 31.96 20.62 -14.50
N SER A 98 31.46 21.81 -14.82
CA SER A 98 32.06 22.75 -15.77
C SER A 98 32.87 23.90 -15.15
N SER A 99 33.00 23.99 -13.82
CA SER A 99 33.75 25.09 -13.17
C SER A 99 34.76 24.56 -12.15
N PRO A 100 36.08 24.86 -12.31
CA PRO A 100 37.12 24.44 -11.38
C PRO A 100 37.15 25.27 -10.07
N SER A 101 36.20 26.17 -9.88
CA SER A 101 36.08 26.99 -8.69
C SER A 101 35.12 26.32 -7.71
N ILE A 102 35.57 26.07 -6.48
CA ILE A 102 34.69 25.65 -5.38
C ILE A 102 33.58 26.71 -5.27
N LEU A 103 32.37 26.37 -5.69
CA LEU A 103 31.20 27.21 -5.48
C LEU A 103 30.81 27.10 -4.01
N VAL A 104 31.25 28.09 -3.24
CA VAL A 104 30.83 28.28 -1.85
C VAL A 104 29.62 29.21 -1.88
N THR A 105 28.51 28.78 -1.28
CA THR A 105 27.34 29.67 -1.16
C THR A 105 27.63 30.84 -0.23
N SER A 106 26.75 31.85 -0.23
CA SER A 106 26.85 32.99 0.70
C SER A 106 26.87 32.57 2.19
N GLU A 107 26.52 31.32 2.50
CA GLU A 107 26.50 30.74 3.85
C GLU A 107 27.74 29.89 4.17
N GLY A 108 28.74 29.83 3.28
CA GLY A 108 29.97 29.08 3.53
C GLY A 108 29.86 27.57 3.24
N ILE A 109 28.75 27.10 2.67
CA ILE A 109 28.51 25.68 2.37
C ILE A 109 29.15 25.35 1.00
N PRO A 110 30.06 24.38 0.93
CA PRO A 110 30.64 23.96 -0.34
C PRO A 110 29.62 23.17 -1.17
N ALA A 111 29.66 23.36 -2.49
CA ALA A 111 28.84 22.58 -3.40
C ALA A 111 29.17 21.08 -3.33
N MET A 112 28.12 20.27 -3.22
CA MET A 112 28.21 18.82 -3.09
C MET A 112 28.20 18.13 -4.46
N PRO A 113 28.89 16.98 -4.61
CA PRO A 113 28.79 16.16 -5.81
C PRO A 113 27.33 15.75 -6.07
N GLU A 114 26.90 15.81 -7.33
CA GLU A 114 25.54 15.45 -7.73
C GLU A 114 25.20 14.01 -7.34
N SER A 115 26.16 13.08 -7.43
CA SER A 115 26.00 11.70 -7.00
C SER A 115 25.63 11.57 -5.52
N THR A 116 26.27 12.35 -4.63
CA THR A 116 25.96 12.33 -3.20
C THR A 116 24.56 12.86 -2.92
N VAL A 117 24.17 13.95 -3.58
CA VAL A 117 22.81 14.52 -3.44
C VAL A 117 21.76 13.52 -3.94
N ASN A 118 22.01 12.85 -5.07
CA ASN A 118 21.11 11.83 -5.59
C ASN A 118 20.99 10.61 -4.66
N SER A 119 22.09 10.18 -4.04
CA SER A 119 22.04 9.11 -3.04
C SER A 119 21.21 9.49 -1.81
N LEU A 120 21.29 10.74 -1.35
CA LEU A 120 20.45 11.24 -0.24
C LEU A 120 18.97 11.26 -0.62
N LEU A 121 18.65 11.69 -1.84
CA LEU A 121 17.27 11.69 -2.35
C LEU A 121 16.71 10.27 -2.44
N GLN A 122 17.49 9.33 -2.97
CA GLN A 122 17.10 7.92 -3.03
C GLN A 122 16.88 7.35 -1.63
N LEU A 123 17.79 7.62 -0.69
CA LEU A 123 17.65 7.16 0.69
C LEU A 123 16.37 7.70 1.33
N GLY A 124 16.02 8.97 1.09
CA GLY A 124 14.76 9.55 1.55
C GLY A 124 13.54 8.78 1.04
N GLN A 125 13.53 8.40 -0.25
CA GLN A 125 12.46 7.60 -0.85
C GLN A 125 12.37 6.19 -0.24
N GLU A 126 13.50 5.54 0.01
CA GLU A 126 13.53 4.22 0.66
C GLU A 126 12.91 4.26 2.08
N PHE A 127 13.15 5.33 2.84
CA PHE A 127 12.49 5.52 4.15
C PHE A 127 10.98 5.79 4.03
N GLU A 128 10.54 6.48 2.97
CA GLU A 128 9.11 6.70 2.69
C GLU A 128 8.40 5.37 2.39
N GLU A 129 9.00 4.54 1.55
CA GLU A 129 8.47 3.21 1.24
C GLU A 129 8.40 2.32 2.49
N LEU A 130 9.39 2.41 3.36
CA LEU A 130 9.41 1.66 4.61
C LEU A 130 8.35 2.16 5.59
N ALA A 131 8.16 3.48 5.73
CA ALA A 131 7.08 4.07 6.52
C ALA A 131 5.70 3.61 6.03
N ASN A 132 5.47 3.62 4.71
CA ASN A 132 4.24 3.13 4.09
C ASN A 132 4.00 1.64 4.36
N THR A 133 5.07 0.85 4.37
CA THR A 133 5.00 -0.58 4.72
C THR A 133 4.59 -0.77 6.19
N CYS A 134 5.18 -0.02 7.13
CA CYS A 134 4.77 -0.06 8.53
C CYS A 134 3.30 0.35 8.72
N LEU A 135 2.84 1.38 8.01
CA LEU A 135 1.45 1.82 8.03
C LEU A 135 0.50 0.73 7.52
N LEU A 136 0.85 0.05 6.43
CA LEU A 136 0.07 -1.07 5.90
C LEU A 136 -0.07 -2.21 6.93
N VAL A 137 1.03 -2.59 7.58
CA VAL A 137 1.02 -3.63 8.62
C VAL A 137 0.10 -3.23 9.79
N LEU A 138 0.20 -1.98 10.28
CA LEU A 138 -0.69 -1.47 11.33
C LEU A 138 -2.17 -1.54 10.91
N HIS A 139 -2.47 -1.19 9.67
CA HIS A 139 -3.84 -1.25 9.13
C HIS A 139 -4.35 -2.69 9.05
N LEU A 140 -3.54 -3.63 8.56
CA LEU A 140 -3.91 -5.03 8.47
C LEU A 140 -4.23 -5.58 9.86
N GLU A 141 -3.41 -5.27 10.86
CA GLU A 141 -3.59 -5.79 12.22
C GLU A 141 -4.82 -5.20 12.93
N VAL A 142 -5.05 -3.89 12.81
CA VAL A 142 -6.25 -3.25 13.38
C VAL A 142 -7.53 -3.78 12.74
N ASN A 143 -7.52 -4.04 11.43
CA ASN A 143 -8.67 -4.59 10.72
C ASN A 143 -8.90 -6.08 11.01
N SER A 144 -7.84 -6.88 11.15
CA SER A 144 -7.89 -8.26 11.63
C SER A 144 -8.49 -8.33 13.04
N TYR A 145 -8.05 -7.46 13.96
CA TYR A 145 -8.63 -7.38 15.31
C TYR A 145 -10.12 -7.02 15.30
N LYS A 146 -10.53 -6.05 14.46
CA LYS A 146 -11.95 -5.69 14.31
C LYS A 146 -12.78 -6.84 13.75
N ALA A 147 -12.26 -7.61 12.79
CA ALA A 147 -12.95 -8.76 12.23
C ALA A 147 -13.09 -9.89 13.27
N ILE A 148 -12.02 -10.21 14.01
CA ILE A 148 -12.03 -11.22 15.08
C ILE A 148 -12.99 -10.80 16.21
N ALA A 149 -12.96 -9.55 16.65
CA ALA A 149 -13.86 -9.04 17.68
C ALA A 149 -15.34 -9.09 17.26
N ARG A 150 -15.65 -8.79 15.99
CA ARG A 150 -17.00 -8.91 15.43
C ARG A 150 -17.47 -10.37 15.37
N LEU A 151 -16.60 -11.30 14.99
CA LEU A 151 -16.93 -12.73 15.01
C LEU A 151 -17.15 -13.25 16.45
N SER A 152 -16.31 -12.82 17.41
CA SER A 152 -16.46 -13.18 18.82
C SER A 152 -17.76 -12.65 19.44
N HIS A 153 -18.21 -11.46 19.04
CA HIS A 153 -19.47 -10.87 19.49
C HIS A 153 -20.70 -11.41 18.74
N CYS A 154 -20.53 -11.97 17.54
CA CYS A 154 -21.59 -12.66 16.79
C CYS A 154 -21.79 -14.12 17.29
N CYS A 155 -20.76 -14.71 17.89
CA CYS A 155 -20.79 -16.05 18.51
C CYS A 155 -21.14 -16.06 20.01
N ARG A 156 -21.58 -14.95 20.59
CA ARG A 156 -22.23 -14.89 21.92
C ARG A 156 -23.69 -14.49 21.77
#